data_AF-B4E399-F1
#
_entry.id   AF-B4E399-F1
#
_cell.length_a   1.000
_cell.length_b   1.000
_cell.length_c   1.000
_cell.angle_alpha   90.00
_cell.angle_beta   90.00
_cell.angle_gamma   90.00
#
_symmetry.space_group_name_H-M   'P 1'
#
loop_
_entity.id
_entity.type
_entity.pdbx_description
1 polymer ?
#
loop_
_entity_poly.entity_id
_entity_poly.type
_entity_poly.pdbx_seq_one_letter_code
_entity_poly.pdbx_strand_id
1 'polypeptide(L)'
;MLALGNNHFIGFVNDSVTKSIVALRLTLVVKVSTCVPGESHANDLECSGKGKCTTKPSEATFSCTCEEQYVGTFCEEYDACQRKPCQNNASCIDANEKQDGSNFTCVCLPGYTGELCQSKIDYCILDPCRNGATCISSLSGFTCQCPEGYFGSACEEKVDPCASSPCQNNGTCNCSPGFTGPTCAQLIDFCALSPCAHGTCRSVGTSYKCLCDPGYHGLYCEEEYNECLSAPCLNAATCRDLVNGYECVCLAEYKGTHCELYKDPCANVSCLNGATCDSDGLNGTCICAPGFTGEECDIDINECDSNPCHHGGSCLDQPNGYNCHCPHGWVGANCEIHLQWKSGHMAESLTNMPRHSLYIIIGALCVAFILMLIILIVGICRISRIEYQGSSRPAYEEFYNCRSIDSEFSNAIASIRHARFGKKSRPAMYDVSPIAYEDYSPDDKPLVTLIKTKDL
;
A
#
# COMPACT_ATOMS: atom_id res chain seq x y z
N MET A 1 -79.60 -51.00 48.14
CA MET A 1 -80.75 -51.14 47.23
C MET A 1 -81.97 -51.48 48.06
N LEU A 2 -83.09 -50.82 47.80
CA LEU A 2 -84.35 -51.13 48.49
C LEU A 2 -84.97 -52.38 47.88
N ALA A 3 -85.65 -53.19 48.70
CA ALA A 3 -86.32 -54.37 48.20
C ALA A 3 -87.54 -53.98 47.36
N LEU A 4 -87.87 -54.79 46.36
CA LEU A 4 -89.09 -54.64 45.57
C LEU A 4 -90.33 -54.70 46.49
N GLY A 5 -91.29 -53.81 46.25
CA GLY A 5 -92.50 -53.66 47.05
C GLY A 5 -92.46 -52.47 48.01
N ASN A 6 -93.27 -52.54 49.07
CA ASN A 6 -93.46 -51.45 50.02
C ASN A 6 -92.33 -51.42 51.05
N ASN A 7 -91.53 -50.35 51.04
CA ASN A 7 -90.54 -50.07 52.06
C ASN A 7 -91.09 -48.97 52.97
N HIS A 8 -91.07 -49.20 54.29
CA HIS A 8 -91.57 -48.24 55.26
C HIS A 8 -90.40 -47.65 56.04
N PHE A 9 -90.35 -46.33 56.08
CA PHE A 9 -89.41 -45.58 56.90
C PHE A 9 -90.19 -44.75 57.90
N ILE A 10 -89.74 -44.74 59.15
CA ILE A 10 -90.34 -43.95 60.21
C ILE A 10 -89.26 -43.01 60.70
N GLY A 11 -89.41 -41.73 60.38
CA GLY A 11 -88.58 -40.66 60.90
C GLY A 11 -89.23 -40.05 62.14
N PHE A 12 -88.46 -39.81 63.18
CA PHE A 12 -88.95 -39.14 64.38
C PHE A 12 -88.36 -37.74 64.41
N VAL A 13 -89.21 -36.72 64.39
CA VAL A 13 -88.82 -35.33 64.58
C VAL A 13 -89.19 -34.96 66.00
N ASN A 14 -88.17 -34.62 66.78
CA ASN A 14 -88.32 -34.27 68.18
C ASN A 14 -88.36 -32.75 68.29
N ASP A 15 -89.52 -32.18 68.60
CA ASP A 15 -89.64 -30.74 68.79
C ASP A 15 -89.16 -30.38 70.20
N SER A 16 -88.02 -29.68 70.24
CA SER A 16 -87.35 -29.27 71.47
C SER A 16 -88.14 -28.21 72.26
N VAL A 17 -89.08 -27.50 71.64
CA VAL A 17 -89.86 -26.44 72.28
C VAL A 17 -91.12 -27.00 72.96
N THR A 18 -91.85 -27.89 72.29
CA THR A 18 -93.08 -28.49 72.84
C THR A 18 -92.87 -29.84 73.53
N LYS A 19 -91.64 -30.39 73.51
CA LYS A 19 -91.28 -31.75 73.97
C LYS A 19 -92.13 -32.86 73.35
N SER A 20 -92.69 -32.62 72.16
CA SER A 20 -93.53 -33.58 71.46
C SER A 20 -92.72 -34.30 70.39
N ILE A 21 -92.89 -35.62 70.29
CA ILE A 21 -92.26 -36.43 69.22
C ILE A 21 -93.29 -36.62 68.12
N VAL A 22 -93.00 -36.08 66.93
CA VAL A 22 -93.81 -36.30 65.73
C VAL A 22 -93.14 -37.39 64.90
N ALA A 23 -93.84 -38.50 64.67
CA ALA A 23 -93.36 -39.57 63.80
C ALA A 23 -93.93 -39.39 62.39
N LEU A 24 -93.06 -39.26 61.40
CA LEU A 24 -93.42 -39.25 59.99
C LEU A 24 -93.18 -40.64 59.40
N ARG A 25 -94.25 -41.30 58.94
CA ARG A 25 -94.13 -42.57 58.21
C ARG A 25 -94.09 -42.30 56.71
N LEU A 26 -92.94 -42.49 56.10
CA LEU A 26 -92.79 -42.50 54.66
C LEU A 26 -92.97 -43.94 54.14
N THR A 27 -93.87 -44.14 53.19
CA THR A 27 -94.01 -45.41 52.47
C THR A 27 -93.48 -45.23 51.06
N LEU A 28 -92.40 -45.93 50.74
CA LEU A 28 -91.73 -45.87 49.45
C LEU A 28 -91.92 -47.21 48.74
N VAL A 29 -92.65 -47.19 47.63
CA VAL A 29 -92.97 -48.40 46.86
C VAL A 29 -91.97 -48.53 45.71
N VAL A 30 -91.12 -49.54 45.76
CA VAL A 30 -90.14 -49.83 44.70
C VAL A 30 -90.75 -50.84 43.75
N LYS A 31 -90.86 -50.49 42.46
CA LYS A 31 -91.41 -51.35 41.41
C LYS A 31 -90.29 -51.76 40.44
N VAL A 32 -90.49 -52.89 39.75
CA VAL A 32 -89.62 -53.31 38.64
C VAL A 32 -89.77 -52.29 37.52
N SER A 33 -88.66 -51.86 36.93
CA SER A 33 -88.67 -51.04 35.73
C SER A 33 -87.97 -51.80 34.60
N THR A 34 -88.68 -52.02 33.49
CA THR A 34 -88.17 -52.67 32.28
C THR A 34 -88.49 -51.80 31.07
N CYS A 35 -87.59 -51.74 30.09
CA CYS A 35 -87.85 -51.08 28.80
C CYS A 35 -89.15 -51.64 28.21
N VAL A 36 -90.09 -50.78 27.87
CA VAL A 36 -91.30 -51.18 27.15
C VAL A 36 -90.95 -51.33 25.66
N PRO A 37 -91.14 -52.50 25.03
CA PRO A 37 -90.89 -52.63 23.61
C PRO A 37 -91.94 -51.83 22.83
N GLY A 38 -91.57 -50.61 22.40
CA GLY A 38 -92.32 -49.85 21.41
C GLY A 38 -92.09 -50.43 20.00
N GLU A 39 -93.13 -50.45 19.16
CA GLU A 39 -93.08 -51.00 17.79
C GLU A 39 -92.17 -50.21 16.80
N SER A 40 -91.36 -49.26 17.28
CA SER A 40 -90.39 -48.54 16.46
C SER A 40 -89.26 -47.95 17.28
N HIS A 41 -88.08 -47.86 16.65
CA HIS A 41 -86.79 -47.36 17.16
C HIS A 41 -86.79 -45.91 17.70
N ALA A 42 -87.95 -45.27 17.89
CA ALA A 42 -88.06 -43.84 18.22
C ALA A 42 -88.69 -43.55 19.59
N ASN A 43 -89.09 -44.55 20.38
CA ASN A 43 -89.78 -44.31 21.65
C ASN A 43 -89.36 -45.27 22.77
N ASP A 44 -88.06 -45.44 22.99
CA ASP A 44 -87.57 -45.78 24.33
C ASP A 44 -87.72 -44.53 25.20
N LEU A 45 -88.96 -44.25 25.65
CA LEU A 45 -89.28 -43.10 26.51
C LEU A 45 -88.44 -43.11 27.78
N GLU A 46 -88.04 -44.30 28.23
CA GLU A 46 -87.18 -44.52 29.39
C GLU A 46 -85.77 -43.97 29.21
N CYS A 47 -85.29 -43.83 27.97
CA CYS A 47 -84.03 -43.18 27.62
C CYS A 47 -84.25 -41.84 26.90
N SER A 48 -85.34 -41.15 27.24
CA SER A 48 -85.73 -39.85 26.69
C SER A 48 -85.90 -39.84 25.15
N GLY A 49 -85.98 -41.02 24.52
CA GLY A 49 -85.97 -41.17 23.06
C GLY A 49 -84.64 -40.79 22.38
N LYS A 50 -83.55 -40.62 23.15
CA LYS A 50 -82.21 -40.19 22.70
C LYS A 50 -81.12 -41.22 22.99
N GLY A 51 -81.55 -42.46 23.16
CA GLY A 51 -80.68 -43.58 23.48
C GLY A 51 -81.42 -44.90 23.34
N LYS A 52 -80.64 -45.97 23.32
CA LYS A 52 -81.15 -47.35 23.25
C LYS A 52 -81.27 -47.92 24.66
N CYS A 53 -82.47 -48.37 25.02
CA CYS A 53 -82.78 -49.00 26.29
C CYS A 53 -82.44 -50.49 26.28
N THR A 54 -81.78 -50.97 27.32
CA THR A 54 -81.50 -52.40 27.53
C THR A 54 -81.98 -52.84 28.90
N THR A 55 -82.89 -53.81 28.96
CA THR A 55 -83.35 -54.40 30.22
C THR A 55 -82.26 -55.26 30.86
N LYS A 56 -82.05 -55.11 32.17
CA LYS A 56 -81.17 -55.95 32.99
C LYS A 56 -82.03 -56.82 33.93
N PRO A 57 -82.37 -58.06 33.54
CA PRO A 57 -83.29 -58.90 34.30
C PRO A 57 -82.78 -59.26 35.70
N SER A 58 -81.46 -59.37 35.86
CA SER A 58 -80.80 -59.73 37.14
C SER A 58 -80.94 -58.66 38.22
N GLU A 59 -81.14 -57.40 37.83
CA GLU A 59 -81.19 -56.24 38.73
C GLU A 59 -82.60 -55.62 38.79
N ALA A 60 -83.58 -56.23 38.11
CA ALA A 60 -84.95 -55.72 37.99
C ALA A 60 -85.01 -54.25 37.53
N THR A 61 -84.06 -53.84 36.67
CA THR A 61 -83.86 -52.46 36.20
C THR A 61 -83.51 -52.43 34.71
N PHE A 62 -83.35 -51.24 34.14
CA PHE A 62 -82.87 -51.01 32.77
C PHE A 62 -81.62 -50.11 32.76
N SER A 63 -80.91 -50.09 31.64
CA SER A 63 -79.84 -49.13 31.38
C SER A 63 -79.96 -48.53 29.99
N CYS A 64 -79.60 -47.25 29.86
CA CYS A 64 -79.59 -46.53 28.60
C CYS A 64 -78.19 -46.45 28.00
N THR A 65 -78.11 -46.65 26.69
CA THR A 65 -76.93 -46.32 25.88
C THR A 65 -77.25 -45.13 25.01
N CYS A 66 -76.70 -43.96 25.35
CA CYS A 66 -77.06 -42.70 24.71
C CYS A 66 -76.49 -42.58 23.29
N GLU A 67 -77.23 -41.88 22.43
CA GLU A 67 -76.75 -41.48 21.11
C GLU A 67 -75.64 -40.43 21.21
N GLU A 68 -74.88 -40.23 20.12
CA GLU A 68 -73.83 -39.20 20.12
C GLU A 68 -74.43 -37.84 20.50
N GLN A 69 -73.75 -37.11 21.39
CA GLN A 69 -74.15 -35.79 21.94
C GLN A 69 -75.13 -35.81 23.11
N TYR A 70 -75.59 -36.99 23.58
CA TYR A 70 -76.43 -37.11 24.78
C TYR A 70 -75.73 -37.84 25.92
N VAL A 71 -75.94 -37.37 27.15
CA VAL A 71 -75.40 -37.90 28.40
C VAL A 71 -76.48 -37.97 29.49
N GLY A 72 -76.15 -38.56 30.64
CA GLY A 72 -77.10 -38.79 31.74
C GLY A 72 -77.55 -40.24 31.84
N THR A 73 -78.22 -40.58 32.94
CA THR A 73 -78.66 -41.96 33.22
C THR A 73 -79.77 -42.45 32.30
N PHE A 74 -80.54 -41.49 31.76
CA PHE A 74 -81.68 -41.68 30.87
C PHE A 74 -81.51 -40.89 29.56
N CYS A 75 -80.27 -40.51 29.20
CA CYS A 75 -79.94 -39.70 28.02
C CYS A 75 -80.74 -38.39 27.93
N GLU A 76 -80.99 -37.81 29.09
CA GLU A 76 -81.86 -36.65 29.30
C GLU A 76 -81.12 -35.31 29.10
N GLU A 77 -79.78 -35.33 29.08
CA GLU A 77 -78.92 -34.17 28.94
C GLU A 77 -78.20 -34.18 27.59
N TYR A 78 -78.12 -33.03 26.93
CA TYR A 78 -77.32 -32.85 25.73
C TYR A 78 -75.95 -32.26 26.14
N ASP A 79 -74.85 -32.85 25.67
CA ASP A 79 -73.48 -32.38 25.93
C ASP A 79 -72.75 -32.13 24.60
N ALA A 80 -72.61 -30.84 24.26
CA ALA A 80 -71.96 -30.41 23.03
C ALA A 80 -70.46 -30.75 22.98
N CYS A 81 -69.82 -31.02 24.11
CA CYS A 81 -68.37 -31.23 24.22
C CYS A 81 -67.92 -32.66 23.91
N GLN A 82 -68.84 -33.63 23.79
CA GLN A 82 -68.52 -35.04 23.46
C GLN A 82 -67.74 -35.18 22.14
N ARG A 83 -68.01 -34.33 21.15
CA ARG A 83 -67.32 -34.36 19.84
C ARG A 83 -65.96 -33.67 19.83
N LYS A 84 -65.47 -33.17 20.97
CA LYS A 84 -64.22 -32.39 21.09
C LYS A 84 -64.11 -31.28 20.04
N PRO A 85 -65.06 -30.34 19.99
CA PRO A 85 -65.08 -29.29 18.97
C PRO A 85 -63.90 -28.30 19.10
N CYS A 86 -63.33 -28.16 20.30
CA CYS A 86 -62.23 -27.24 20.56
C CYS A 86 -60.88 -27.80 20.07
N GLN A 87 -60.12 -26.98 19.35
CA GLN A 87 -58.80 -27.33 18.80
C GLN A 87 -57.67 -26.99 19.78
N ASN A 88 -56.44 -27.40 19.46
CA ASN A 88 -55.22 -27.09 20.23
C ASN A 88 -55.31 -27.48 21.71
N ASN A 89 -55.98 -28.60 22.00
CA ASN A 89 -56.15 -29.15 23.35
C ASN A 89 -56.88 -28.18 24.32
N ALA A 90 -57.70 -27.27 23.78
CA ALA A 90 -58.51 -26.35 24.54
C ALA A 90 -59.64 -27.07 25.30
N SER A 91 -60.03 -26.49 26.44
CA SER A 91 -61.08 -27.04 27.30
C SER A 91 -62.45 -26.65 26.77
N CYS A 92 -63.35 -27.61 26.61
CA CYS A 92 -64.73 -27.36 26.19
C CYS A 92 -65.64 -27.26 27.42
N ILE A 93 -66.49 -26.24 27.46
CA ILE A 93 -67.52 -26.04 28.48
C ILE A 93 -68.87 -26.03 27.78
N ASP A 94 -69.73 -26.97 28.16
CA ASP A 94 -71.12 -27.01 27.71
C ASP A 94 -71.91 -25.88 28.38
N ALA A 95 -72.55 -25.01 27.59
CA ALA A 95 -73.30 -23.89 28.12
C ALA A 95 -74.69 -24.37 28.53
N ASN A 96 -74.96 -24.41 29.85
CA ASN A 96 -76.23 -24.83 30.44
C ASN A 96 -77.38 -23.85 30.15
N GLU A 97 -77.75 -23.66 28.88
CA GLU A 97 -78.96 -22.92 28.51
C GLU A 97 -79.99 -23.87 27.89
N LYS A 98 -81.14 -23.93 28.58
CA LYS A 98 -82.26 -24.81 28.27
C LYS A 98 -82.75 -24.59 26.84
N GLN A 99 -82.97 -25.72 26.17
CA GLN A 99 -83.81 -25.99 24.99
C GLN A 99 -83.19 -25.97 23.59
N ASP A 100 -81.92 -25.58 23.37
CA ASP A 100 -81.32 -25.71 22.02
C ASP A 100 -80.01 -26.51 21.95
N GLY A 101 -79.38 -26.84 23.09
CA GLY A 101 -78.29 -27.83 23.20
C GLY A 101 -76.98 -27.51 22.45
N SER A 102 -76.97 -26.72 21.39
CA SER A 102 -75.81 -26.59 20.50
C SER A 102 -74.75 -25.60 20.97
N ASN A 103 -74.92 -24.96 22.13
CA ASN A 103 -74.04 -23.88 22.57
C ASN A 103 -72.94 -24.39 23.50
N PHE A 104 -71.69 -24.34 23.03
CA PHE A 104 -70.50 -24.66 23.82
C PHE A 104 -69.53 -23.49 23.77
N THR A 105 -68.71 -23.36 24.80
CA THR A 105 -67.64 -22.37 24.86
C THR A 105 -66.30 -23.07 24.96
N CYS A 106 -65.38 -22.76 24.05
CA CYS A 106 -64.00 -23.22 24.13
C CYS A 106 -63.16 -22.24 24.96
N VAL A 107 -62.53 -22.75 26.01
CA VAL A 107 -61.54 -22.01 26.79
C VAL A 107 -60.15 -22.33 26.23
N CYS A 108 -59.61 -21.36 25.51
CA CYS A 108 -58.32 -21.50 24.83
C CYS A 108 -57.17 -21.53 25.82
N LEU A 109 -56.15 -22.35 25.52
CA LEU A 109 -54.86 -22.26 26.20
C LEU A 109 -54.16 -20.93 25.87
N PRO A 110 -53.28 -20.43 26.76
CA PRO A 110 -52.48 -19.23 26.48
C PRO A 110 -51.77 -19.34 25.12
N GLY A 111 -51.84 -18.26 24.33
CA GLY A 111 -51.26 -18.22 22.98
C GLY A 111 -52.18 -18.67 21.85
N TYR A 112 -53.43 -19.06 22.14
CA TYR A 112 -54.44 -19.41 21.13
C TYR A 112 -55.68 -18.53 21.22
N THR A 113 -56.34 -18.30 20.09
CA THR A 113 -57.54 -17.47 19.93
C THR A 113 -58.48 -18.03 18.85
N GLY A 114 -59.67 -17.45 18.73
CA GLY A 114 -60.76 -17.90 17.85
C GLY A 114 -61.82 -18.71 18.59
N GLU A 115 -63.01 -18.85 17.98
CA GLU A 115 -64.17 -19.52 18.58
C GLU A 115 -63.92 -21.00 18.94
N LEU A 116 -63.06 -21.68 18.17
CA LEU A 116 -62.64 -23.05 18.41
C LEU A 116 -61.20 -23.14 18.89
N CYS A 117 -60.60 -22.01 19.30
CA CYS A 117 -59.18 -21.91 19.66
C CYS A 117 -58.22 -22.35 18.55
N GLN A 118 -58.62 -22.17 17.29
CA GLN A 118 -57.90 -22.67 16.11
C GLN A 118 -56.66 -21.84 15.75
N SER A 119 -56.62 -20.56 16.12
CA SER A 119 -55.58 -19.63 15.68
C SER A 119 -54.55 -19.39 16.77
N LYS A 120 -53.27 -19.21 16.41
CA LYS A 120 -52.23 -18.74 17.33
C LYS A 120 -52.30 -17.21 17.47
N ILE A 121 -52.09 -16.70 18.67
CA ILE A 121 -52.00 -15.26 18.91
C ILE A 121 -50.66 -14.78 18.36
N ASP A 122 -50.71 -13.80 17.46
CA ASP A 122 -49.52 -13.09 17.00
C ASP A 122 -49.36 -11.81 17.83
N TYR A 123 -48.43 -11.86 18.77
CA TYR A 123 -48.12 -10.75 19.68
C TYR A 123 -47.33 -9.62 18.99
N CYS A 124 -46.85 -9.81 17.76
CA CYS A 124 -46.06 -8.81 17.03
C CYS A 124 -46.91 -7.85 16.17
N ILE A 125 -48.22 -8.07 16.03
CA ILE A 125 -49.11 -7.23 15.18
C ILE A 125 -49.15 -5.76 15.61
N LEU A 126 -48.91 -5.46 16.89
CA LEU A 126 -48.93 -4.09 17.42
C LEU A 126 -47.53 -3.49 17.59
N ASP A 127 -46.51 -4.08 16.96
CA ASP A 127 -45.10 -3.64 17.02
C ASP A 127 -44.63 -3.32 18.46
N PRO A 128 -44.69 -4.28 19.40
CA PRO A 128 -44.35 -4.02 20.79
C PRO A 128 -42.86 -3.68 21.00
N CYS A 129 -41.99 -4.09 20.08
CA CYS A 129 -40.55 -3.85 20.14
C CYS A 129 -40.17 -2.45 19.65
N ARG A 130 -39.40 -1.71 20.44
CA ARG A 130 -38.96 -0.34 20.13
C ARG A 130 -37.54 -0.31 19.57
N ASN A 131 -37.12 0.87 19.08
CA ASN A 131 -35.75 1.16 18.65
C ASN A 131 -35.20 0.23 17.55
N GLY A 132 -36.05 -0.25 16.65
CA GLY A 132 -35.65 -1.11 15.53
C GLY A 132 -35.33 -2.56 15.93
N ALA A 133 -35.78 -2.98 17.12
CA ALA A 133 -35.65 -4.37 17.57
C ALA A 133 -36.54 -5.33 16.77
N THR A 134 -36.07 -6.57 16.60
CA THR A 134 -36.80 -7.62 15.87
C THR A 134 -37.77 -8.32 16.80
N CYS A 135 -39.06 -8.33 16.45
CA CYS A 135 -40.11 -9.00 17.23
C CYS A 135 -40.25 -10.48 16.85
N ILE A 136 -40.27 -11.35 17.86
CA ILE A 136 -40.49 -12.78 17.71
C ILE A 136 -41.70 -13.18 18.54
N SER A 137 -42.80 -13.57 17.87
CA SER A 137 -44.01 -14.05 18.55
C SER A 137 -43.84 -15.52 18.98
N SER A 138 -44.23 -15.81 20.22
CA SER A 138 -44.14 -17.12 20.87
C SER A 138 -45.47 -17.49 21.53
N LEU A 139 -45.64 -18.76 21.90
CA LEU A 139 -46.88 -19.24 22.55
C LEU A 139 -47.16 -18.57 23.92
N SER A 140 -46.15 -18.01 24.57
CA SER A 140 -46.25 -17.34 25.87
C SER A 140 -46.17 -15.80 25.80
N GLY A 141 -46.18 -15.20 24.61
CA GLY A 141 -46.04 -13.75 24.43
C GLY A 141 -45.12 -13.38 23.27
N PHE A 142 -44.55 -12.17 23.29
CA PHE A 142 -43.51 -11.75 22.35
C PHE A 142 -42.14 -11.74 23.03
N THR A 143 -41.08 -11.81 22.23
CA THR A 143 -39.70 -11.55 22.65
C THR A 143 -39.07 -10.59 21.65
N CYS A 144 -38.44 -9.53 22.15
CA CYS A 144 -37.74 -8.56 21.32
C CYS A 144 -36.24 -8.86 21.32
N GLN A 145 -35.66 -9.00 20.13
CA GLN A 145 -34.22 -9.06 19.97
C GLN A 145 -33.68 -7.64 19.81
N CYS A 146 -33.05 -7.13 20.87
CA CYS A 146 -32.58 -5.75 20.93
C CYS A 146 -31.30 -5.54 20.09
N PRO A 147 -31.20 -4.41 19.37
CA PRO A 147 -29.96 -3.99 18.72
C PRO A 147 -28.93 -3.53 19.76
N GLU A 148 -27.66 -3.40 19.34
CA GLU A 148 -26.57 -2.95 20.21
C GLU A 148 -26.91 -1.61 20.89
N GLY A 149 -26.73 -1.54 22.20
CA GLY A 149 -26.96 -0.34 23.00
C GLY A 149 -28.37 -0.18 23.57
N TYR A 150 -29.27 -1.16 23.41
CA TYR A 150 -30.60 -1.17 24.01
C TYR A 150 -30.87 -2.45 24.79
N PHE A 151 -31.67 -2.34 25.87
CA PHE A 151 -32.10 -3.47 26.70
C PHE A 151 -33.53 -3.23 27.23
N GLY A 152 -34.07 -4.20 27.96
CA GLY A 152 -35.47 -4.20 28.41
C GLY A 152 -36.34 -5.18 27.64
N SER A 153 -37.58 -5.38 28.10
CA SER A 153 -38.50 -6.38 27.53
C SER A 153 -39.03 -6.00 26.15
N ALA A 154 -39.09 -4.70 25.87
CA ALA A 154 -39.47 -4.10 24.60
C ALA A 154 -38.30 -3.32 23.95
N CYS A 155 -37.07 -3.50 24.44
CA CYS A 155 -35.88 -2.74 24.03
C CYS A 155 -36.05 -1.21 24.19
N GLU A 156 -36.79 -0.82 25.22
CA GLU A 156 -37.15 0.56 25.55
C GLU A 156 -36.05 1.32 26.28
N GLU A 157 -35.16 0.61 26.96
CA GLU A 157 -34.08 1.19 27.76
C GLU A 157 -32.80 1.29 26.93
N LYS A 158 -32.12 2.43 27.04
CA LYS A 158 -30.79 2.61 26.46
C LYS A 158 -29.76 2.13 27.46
N VAL A 159 -28.83 1.27 27.04
CA VAL A 159 -27.71 0.84 27.87
C VAL A 159 -26.90 2.08 28.25
N ASP A 160 -26.82 2.38 29.54
CA ASP A 160 -25.92 3.39 30.09
C ASP A 160 -24.59 2.71 30.47
N PRO A 161 -23.52 2.87 29.67
CA PRO A 161 -22.22 2.28 29.95
C PRO A 161 -21.55 2.89 31.20
N CYS A 162 -22.10 3.96 31.78
CA CYS A 162 -21.57 4.64 32.96
C CYS A 162 -22.33 4.28 34.27
N ALA A 163 -23.42 3.50 34.23
CA ALA A 163 -24.25 3.22 35.41
C ALA A 163 -23.52 2.44 36.53
N SER A 164 -22.47 1.69 36.19
CA SER A 164 -21.65 0.95 37.17
C SER A 164 -20.52 1.77 37.79
N SER A 165 -20.41 3.08 37.49
CA SER A 165 -19.27 3.92 37.87
C SER A 165 -17.91 3.22 37.66
N PRO A 166 -17.63 2.63 36.48
CA PRO A 166 -16.41 1.85 36.24
C PRO A 166 -15.15 2.73 36.08
N CYS A 167 -15.31 4.05 36.09
CA CYS A 167 -14.26 5.03 35.89
C CYS A 167 -13.41 5.16 37.18
N GLN A 168 -12.19 4.63 37.17
CA GLN A 168 -11.16 4.96 38.18
C GLN A 168 -10.34 6.19 37.72
N ASN A 169 -9.66 6.87 38.66
CA ASN A 169 -8.81 8.06 38.42
C ASN A 169 -9.52 9.36 38.02
N ASN A 170 -10.66 9.67 38.64
CA ASN A 170 -11.36 10.96 38.46
C ASN A 170 -11.84 11.22 37.02
N GLY A 171 -12.05 10.17 36.23
CA GLY A 171 -12.58 10.25 34.88
C GLY A 171 -14.09 10.50 34.88
N THR A 172 -14.51 11.66 34.39
CA THR A 172 -15.86 11.87 33.82
C THR A 172 -16.01 10.96 32.59
N CYS A 173 -17.21 10.62 32.09
CA CYS A 173 -17.41 9.80 30.86
C CYS A 173 -16.95 10.50 29.56
N ASN A 174 -15.82 11.20 29.65
CA ASN A 174 -14.97 11.71 28.60
C ASN A 174 -13.56 11.21 28.94
N CYS A 175 -13.10 10.17 28.24
CA CYS A 175 -11.78 9.58 28.51
C CYS A 175 -10.69 10.65 28.43
N SER A 176 -9.68 10.55 29.28
CA SER A 176 -8.45 11.33 29.15
C SER A 176 -7.90 11.19 27.71
N PRO A 177 -7.33 12.25 27.11
CA PRO A 177 -6.74 12.18 25.78
C PRO A 177 -5.77 10.98 25.66
N GLY A 178 -5.99 10.11 24.68
CA GLY A 178 -5.17 8.90 24.47
C GLY A 178 -5.77 7.59 25.00
N PHE A 179 -6.96 7.60 25.60
CA PHE A 179 -7.65 6.40 26.08
C PHE A 179 -9.04 6.21 25.44
N THR A 180 -9.44 4.96 25.22
CA THR A 180 -10.69 4.53 24.58
C THR A 180 -11.30 3.31 25.30
N GLY A 181 -12.48 2.90 24.84
CA GLY A 181 -13.23 1.77 25.36
C GLY A 181 -14.21 2.15 26.50
N PRO A 182 -15.12 1.24 26.85
CA PRO A 182 -16.21 1.50 27.81
C PRO A 182 -15.71 1.77 29.25
N THR A 183 -14.46 1.45 29.54
CA THR A 183 -13.80 1.67 30.85
C THR A 183 -12.64 2.65 30.77
N CYS A 184 -12.38 3.27 29.61
CA CYS A 184 -11.19 4.11 29.35
C CYS A 184 -9.85 3.42 29.71
N ALA A 185 -9.80 2.09 29.71
CA ALA A 185 -8.61 1.31 30.06
C ALA A 185 -7.73 0.95 28.85
N GLN A 186 -8.26 1.12 27.63
CA GLN A 186 -7.52 0.85 26.40
C GLN A 186 -6.82 2.13 25.95
N LEU A 187 -5.54 2.05 25.55
CA LEU A 187 -4.93 3.17 24.84
C LEU A 187 -5.53 3.25 23.43
N ILE A 188 -5.75 4.47 22.95
CA ILE A 188 -6.09 4.71 21.55
C ILE A 188 -4.90 4.23 20.71
N ASP A 189 -5.11 3.18 19.92
CA ASP A 189 -4.14 2.78 18.91
C ASP A 189 -4.32 3.68 17.67
N PHE A 190 -3.55 4.77 17.65
CA PHE A 190 -3.51 5.70 16.54
C PHE A 190 -2.97 5.09 15.24
N CYS A 191 -2.37 3.90 15.30
CA CYS A 191 -1.84 3.17 14.15
C CYS A 191 -2.79 2.08 13.62
N ALA A 192 -3.96 1.86 14.24
CA ALA A 192 -4.90 0.79 13.88
C ALA A 192 -5.43 0.87 12.44
N LEU A 193 -5.43 2.07 11.84
CA LEU A 193 -5.86 2.30 10.45
C LEU A 193 -4.69 2.35 9.46
N SER A 194 -3.47 2.02 9.87
CA SER A 194 -2.26 2.08 9.05
C SER A 194 -2.14 3.42 8.28
N PRO A 195 -2.10 4.56 8.98
CA PRO A 195 -2.18 5.88 8.35
C PRO A 195 -0.96 6.28 7.51
N CYS A 196 0.15 5.53 7.59
CA CYS A 196 1.37 5.79 6.84
C CYS A 196 1.35 5.00 5.52
N ALA A 197 1.58 5.66 4.38
CA ALA A 197 1.60 5.00 3.07
C ALA A 197 2.89 4.19 2.88
N HIS A 198 4.06 4.84 2.99
CA HIS A 198 5.38 4.23 2.85
C HIS A 198 6.23 4.43 4.11
N GLY A 199 5.87 3.73 5.18
CA GLY A 199 6.63 3.80 6.43
C GLY A 199 5.99 3.08 7.61
N THR A 200 6.67 3.16 8.75
CA THR A 200 6.23 2.54 10.00
C THR A 200 5.50 3.55 10.88
N CYS A 201 4.28 3.22 11.29
CA CYS A 201 3.51 4.03 12.24
C CYS A 201 3.99 3.80 13.69
N ARG A 202 4.19 4.88 14.44
CA ARG A 202 4.47 4.83 15.88
C ARG A 202 3.54 5.77 16.65
N SER A 203 2.81 5.22 17.61
CA SER A 203 1.99 6.00 18.55
C SER A 203 2.89 6.85 19.46
N VAL A 204 2.62 8.15 19.57
CA VAL A 204 3.36 9.11 20.39
C VAL A 204 2.36 9.97 21.16
N GLY A 205 2.26 9.74 22.48
CA GLY A 205 1.31 10.47 23.34
C GLY A 205 -0.14 10.26 22.89
N THR A 206 -0.76 11.31 22.39
CA THR A 206 -2.16 11.33 21.92
C THR A 206 -2.27 11.44 20.40
N SER A 207 -1.20 11.09 19.68
CA SER A 207 -1.13 11.13 18.21
C SER A 207 -0.27 9.96 17.71
N TYR A 208 -0.04 9.91 16.40
CA TYR A 208 0.93 9.04 15.77
C TYR A 208 1.96 9.87 15.00
N LYS A 209 3.12 9.26 14.75
CA LYS A 209 4.13 9.75 13.83
C LYS A 209 4.47 8.63 12.86
N CYS A 210 4.52 8.96 11.58
CA CYS A 210 5.06 8.08 10.55
C CYS A 210 6.58 8.20 10.50
N LEU A 211 7.26 7.06 10.53
CA LEU A 211 8.68 6.93 10.24
C LEU A 211 8.78 6.47 8.79
N CYS A 212 9.07 7.39 7.88
CA CYS A 212 9.08 7.11 6.45
C CYS A 212 10.20 6.16 6.07
N ASP A 213 9.90 5.26 5.13
CA ASP A 213 10.90 4.44 4.48
C ASP A 213 11.87 5.36 3.68
N PRO A 214 13.14 4.96 3.49
CA PRO A 214 14.08 5.74 2.68
C PRO A 214 13.50 6.05 1.29
N GLY A 215 13.62 7.31 0.84
CA GLY A 215 13.05 7.79 -0.42
C GLY A 215 11.67 8.44 -0.29
N TYR A 216 11.01 8.38 0.86
CA TYR A 216 9.69 8.99 1.06
C TYR A 216 9.69 10.10 2.12
N HIS A 217 8.79 11.06 1.96
CA HIS A 217 8.54 12.16 2.88
C HIS A 217 7.07 12.57 2.92
N GLY A 218 6.79 13.62 3.69
CA GLY A 218 5.42 14.04 4.00
C GLY A 218 5.01 13.66 5.42
N LEU A 219 3.80 14.04 5.81
CA LEU A 219 3.30 13.74 7.15
C LEU A 219 2.90 12.26 7.29
N TYR A 220 2.51 11.66 6.17
CA TYR A 220 2.02 10.29 6.04
C TYR A 220 2.93 9.42 5.16
N CYS A 221 4.11 9.93 4.78
CA CYS A 221 5.05 9.28 3.87
C CYS A 221 4.40 9.00 2.50
N GLU A 222 3.63 9.98 2.03
CA GLU A 222 2.82 9.95 0.81
C GLU A 222 3.55 10.52 -0.41
N GLU A 223 4.63 11.26 -0.19
CA GLU A 223 5.43 11.89 -1.23
C GLU A 223 6.76 11.15 -1.38
N GLU A 224 7.23 10.99 -2.62
CA GLU A 224 8.52 10.40 -2.94
C GLU A 224 9.52 11.53 -3.25
N TYR A 225 10.77 11.38 -2.80
CA TYR A 225 11.82 12.35 -3.03
C TYR A 225 12.31 12.29 -4.47
N ASN A 226 11.94 13.29 -5.28
CA ASN A 226 12.52 13.38 -6.62
C ASN A 226 13.99 13.84 -6.59
N GLU A 227 14.94 12.91 -6.64
CA GLU A 227 16.37 13.27 -6.62
C GLU A 227 16.82 13.99 -7.90
N CYS A 228 16.09 13.82 -9.01
CA CYS A 228 16.37 14.51 -10.27
C CYS A 228 16.19 16.04 -10.21
N LEU A 229 15.44 16.57 -9.24
CA LEU A 229 15.31 18.02 -9.03
C LEU A 229 16.65 18.71 -8.68
N SER A 230 17.61 17.94 -8.14
CA SER A 230 18.96 18.44 -7.87
C SER A 230 19.84 18.56 -9.13
N ALA A 231 19.32 18.13 -10.29
CA ALA A 231 20.02 18.05 -11.57
C ALA A 231 21.39 17.34 -11.46
N PRO A 232 21.44 16.09 -10.97
CA PRO A 232 22.70 15.42 -10.69
C PRO A 232 23.45 14.96 -11.95
N CYS A 233 22.73 14.73 -13.05
CA CYS A 233 23.29 14.24 -14.30
C CYS A 233 23.94 15.37 -15.12
N LEU A 234 25.20 15.15 -15.54
CA LEU A 234 25.99 16.11 -16.30
C LEU A 234 25.90 15.86 -17.82
N ASN A 235 26.49 16.76 -18.61
CA ASN A 235 26.66 16.61 -20.06
C ASN A 235 25.36 16.31 -20.83
N ALA A 236 24.28 16.98 -20.44
CA ALA A 236 22.94 16.83 -21.03
C ALA A 236 22.38 15.39 -20.97
N ALA A 237 22.86 14.57 -20.03
CA ALA A 237 22.30 13.26 -19.75
C ALA A 237 20.87 13.36 -19.19
N THR A 238 20.08 12.31 -19.44
CA THR A 238 18.69 12.24 -18.96
C THR A 238 18.66 11.64 -17.56
N CYS A 239 18.07 12.33 -16.59
CA CYS A 239 17.88 11.80 -15.23
C CYS A 239 16.61 10.96 -15.17
N ARG A 240 16.72 9.73 -14.67
CA ARG A 240 15.60 8.87 -14.32
C ARG A 240 15.51 8.76 -12.80
N ASP A 241 14.38 9.22 -12.29
CA ASP A 241 14.00 9.13 -10.88
C ASP A 241 13.74 7.68 -10.50
N LEU A 242 14.24 7.24 -9.36
CA LEU A 242 14.02 5.92 -8.78
C LEU A 242 13.68 6.09 -7.30
N VAL A 243 13.11 5.05 -6.67
CA VAL A 243 12.82 5.14 -5.24
C VAL A 243 14.14 5.22 -4.46
N ASN A 244 14.32 6.29 -3.69
CA ASN A 244 15.50 6.52 -2.86
C ASN A 244 16.81 6.61 -3.67
N GLY A 245 16.75 7.16 -4.89
CA GLY A 245 17.92 7.37 -5.72
C GLY A 245 17.58 7.71 -7.17
N TYR A 246 18.60 7.82 -8.02
CA TYR A 246 18.40 8.17 -9.42
C TYR A 246 19.39 7.45 -10.33
N GLU A 247 19.10 7.47 -11.62
CA GLU A 247 19.95 6.91 -12.66
C GLU A 247 20.14 7.92 -13.80
N CYS A 248 21.39 8.20 -14.14
CA CYS A 248 21.72 9.03 -15.28
C CYS A 248 21.89 8.19 -16.54
N VAL A 249 21.03 8.43 -17.53
CA VAL A 249 21.15 7.85 -18.87
C VAL A 249 22.06 8.76 -19.69
N CYS A 250 23.31 8.32 -19.83
CA CYS A 250 24.36 9.05 -20.54
C CYS A 250 24.16 9.04 -22.05
N LEU A 251 24.61 10.11 -22.70
CA LEU A 251 24.81 10.13 -24.16
C LEU A 251 25.98 9.20 -24.55
N ALA A 252 26.05 8.80 -25.82
CA ALA A 252 26.98 7.78 -26.31
C ALA A 252 28.47 8.12 -26.05
N GLU A 253 28.78 9.42 -25.96
CA GLU A 253 30.10 9.99 -25.75
C GLU A 253 30.50 10.08 -24.26
N TYR A 254 29.60 9.76 -23.33
CA TYR A 254 29.85 9.93 -21.90
C TYR A 254 29.60 8.66 -21.09
N LYS A 255 30.29 8.53 -19.96
CA LYS A 255 30.19 7.44 -18.99
C LYS A 255 30.39 7.98 -17.57
N GLY A 256 30.23 7.11 -16.57
CA GLY A 256 30.30 7.49 -15.15
C GLY A 256 28.91 7.52 -14.52
N THR A 257 28.85 7.63 -13.20
CA THR A 257 27.56 7.60 -12.47
C THR A 257 26.71 8.81 -12.77
N HIS A 258 27.34 9.97 -13.01
CA HIS A 258 26.69 11.22 -13.33
C HIS A 258 27.01 11.66 -14.78
N CYS A 259 27.46 10.73 -15.62
CA CYS A 259 27.90 10.98 -17.00
C CYS A 259 29.02 12.03 -17.10
N GLU A 260 29.88 12.09 -16.09
CA GLU A 260 30.93 13.09 -15.94
C GLU A 260 32.18 12.80 -16.77
N LEU A 261 32.37 11.55 -17.20
CA LEU A 261 33.56 11.11 -17.91
C LEU A 261 33.29 11.06 -19.41
N TYR A 262 34.14 11.72 -20.19
CA TYR A 262 34.15 11.56 -21.65
C TYR A 262 34.68 10.16 -22.02
N LYS A 263 33.98 9.48 -22.92
CA LYS A 263 34.40 8.22 -23.51
C LYS A 263 35.36 8.55 -24.65
N ASP A 264 36.65 8.64 -24.33
CA ASP A 264 37.69 8.83 -25.34
C ASP A 264 37.69 7.64 -26.32
N PRO A 265 37.33 7.86 -27.60
CA PRO A 265 37.31 6.81 -28.59
C PRO A 265 38.72 6.29 -28.93
N CYS A 266 39.77 7.09 -28.70
CA CYS A 266 41.16 6.71 -28.98
C CYS A 266 41.83 5.94 -27.83
N ALA A 267 41.20 5.83 -26.65
CA ALA A 267 41.81 5.16 -25.49
C ALA A 267 42.07 3.65 -25.71
N ASN A 268 41.28 3.01 -26.59
CA ASN A 268 41.42 1.59 -26.92
C ASN A 268 41.85 1.33 -28.37
N VAL A 269 42.09 2.38 -29.16
CA VAL A 269 42.50 2.27 -30.57
C VAL A 269 44.01 2.40 -30.64
N SER A 270 44.69 1.39 -31.19
CA SER A 270 46.15 1.37 -31.35
C SER A 270 46.53 1.55 -32.81
N CYS A 271 46.85 2.78 -33.20
CA CYS A 271 47.32 3.08 -34.55
C CYS A 271 48.82 2.77 -34.69
N LEU A 272 49.21 2.01 -35.72
CA LEU A 272 50.60 1.60 -35.97
C LEU A 272 51.30 2.51 -36.98
N ASN A 273 52.61 2.29 -37.20
CA ASN A 273 53.41 2.95 -38.25
C ASN A 273 53.37 4.49 -38.25
N GLY A 274 53.29 5.12 -37.07
CA GLY A 274 53.28 6.58 -36.94
C GLY A 274 51.95 7.25 -37.27
N ALA A 275 50.87 6.47 -37.38
CA ALA A 275 49.52 6.98 -37.57
C ALA A 275 48.99 7.73 -36.32
N THR A 276 48.05 8.66 -36.55
CA THR A 276 47.41 9.46 -35.49
C THR A 276 45.95 9.07 -35.35
N CYS A 277 45.45 8.86 -34.13
CA CYS A 277 44.03 8.58 -33.92
C CYS A 277 43.22 9.89 -33.98
N ASP A 278 42.16 9.90 -34.78
CA ASP A 278 41.19 10.98 -34.87
C ASP A 278 40.07 10.78 -33.83
N SER A 279 39.89 11.79 -32.97
CA SER A 279 38.92 11.78 -31.87
C SER A 279 37.55 12.35 -32.24
N ASP A 280 37.38 12.87 -33.45
CA ASP A 280 36.12 13.51 -33.88
C ASP A 280 34.98 12.50 -34.14
N GLY A 281 35.29 11.21 -34.26
CA GLY A 281 34.31 10.13 -34.47
C GLY A 281 34.05 9.26 -33.23
N LEU A 282 32.81 8.76 -33.09
CA LEU A 282 32.34 7.92 -31.96
C LEU A 282 33.16 6.63 -31.73
N ASN A 283 33.82 6.10 -32.76
CA ASN A 283 34.58 4.85 -32.70
C ASN A 283 36.10 5.02 -32.81
N GLY A 284 36.61 6.23 -33.02
CA GLY A 284 38.04 6.50 -33.15
C GLY A 284 38.62 5.90 -34.42
N THR A 285 39.10 6.73 -35.34
CA THR A 285 39.62 6.26 -36.64
C THR A 285 41.08 6.62 -36.78
N CYS A 286 41.91 5.67 -37.20
CA CYS A 286 43.33 5.95 -37.45
C CYS A 286 43.52 6.73 -38.76
N ILE A 287 44.22 7.84 -38.68
CA ILE A 287 44.73 8.59 -39.83
C ILE A 287 46.14 8.07 -40.12
N CYS A 288 46.27 7.30 -41.20
CA CYS A 288 47.53 6.67 -41.58
C CYS A 288 48.56 7.69 -42.06
N ALA A 289 49.83 7.45 -41.71
CA ALA A 289 50.95 8.16 -42.30
C ALA A 289 51.03 7.84 -43.81
N PRO A 290 51.58 8.75 -44.63
CA PRO A 290 51.84 8.47 -46.04
C PRO A 290 52.60 7.15 -46.23
N GLY A 291 52.18 6.33 -47.19
CA GLY A 291 52.74 4.99 -47.43
C GLY A 291 52.07 3.85 -46.66
N PHE A 292 51.08 4.11 -45.80
CA PHE A 292 50.39 3.06 -45.02
C PHE A 292 48.87 3.09 -45.20
N THR A 293 48.22 1.94 -45.04
CA THR A 293 46.77 1.75 -45.14
C THR A 293 46.26 0.69 -44.13
N GLY A 294 44.95 0.45 -44.08
CA GLY A 294 44.28 -0.42 -43.09
C GLY A 294 43.57 0.36 -41.96
N GLU A 295 42.73 -0.32 -41.18
CA GLU A 295 42.00 0.29 -40.05
C GLU A 295 42.92 0.68 -38.89
N GLU A 296 44.01 -0.07 -38.68
CA GLU A 296 45.06 0.23 -37.69
C GLU A 296 46.35 0.78 -38.34
N CYS A 297 46.32 1.06 -39.65
CA CYS A 297 47.47 1.51 -40.44
C CYS A 297 48.65 0.53 -40.44
N ASP A 298 48.35 -0.76 -40.40
CA ASP A 298 49.29 -1.87 -40.30
C ASP A 298 49.81 -2.37 -41.67
N ILE A 299 49.18 -1.94 -42.75
CA ILE A 299 49.50 -2.39 -44.11
C ILE A 299 50.39 -1.34 -44.80
N ASP A 300 51.60 -1.74 -45.19
CA ASP A 300 52.51 -0.93 -46.02
C ASP A 300 52.01 -0.91 -47.48
N ILE A 301 51.95 0.27 -48.10
CA ILE A 301 51.50 0.44 -49.47
C ILE A 301 52.68 0.12 -50.38
N ASN A 302 52.54 -0.92 -51.19
CA ASN A 302 53.58 -1.27 -52.14
C ASN A 302 53.57 -0.33 -53.35
N GLU A 303 54.44 0.67 -53.38
CA GLU A 303 54.50 1.61 -54.49
C GLU A 303 55.02 0.99 -55.80
N CYS A 304 55.63 -0.21 -55.73
CA CYS A 304 56.08 -0.94 -56.91
C CYS A 304 54.93 -1.54 -57.74
N ASP A 305 53.72 -1.71 -57.20
CA ASP A 305 52.55 -2.20 -57.96
C ASP A 305 52.19 -1.31 -59.15
N SER A 306 52.58 -0.03 -59.06
CA SER A 306 52.40 0.97 -60.12
C SER A 306 53.41 0.84 -61.27
N ASN A 307 54.37 -0.08 -61.16
CA ASN A 307 55.53 -0.25 -62.05
C ASN A 307 56.29 1.07 -62.34
N PRO A 308 56.79 1.76 -61.30
CA PRO A 308 57.41 3.07 -61.47
C PRO A 308 58.81 3.03 -62.12
N CYS A 309 59.51 1.89 -62.08
CA CYS A 309 60.84 1.73 -62.65
C CYS A 309 60.77 1.43 -64.16
N HIS A 310 61.28 2.35 -64.97
CA HIS A 310 61.26 2.23 -66.42
C HIS A 310 62.39 1.35 -66.97
N HIS A 311 62.28 1.01 -68.26
CA HIS A 311 63.33 0.31 -69.04
C HIS A 311 63.81 -1.02 -68.45
N GLY A 312 62.93 -1.74 -67.74
CA GLY A 312 63.25 -3.03 -67.13
C GLY A 312 64.05 -2.92 -65.82
N GLY A 313 64.04 -1.76 -65.16
CA GLY A 313 64.56 -1.62 -63.80
C GLY A 313 63.79 -2.48 -62.79
N SER A 314 64.50 -3.02 -61.80
CA SER A 314 63.88 -3.79 -60.71
C SER A 314 63.42 -2.84 -59.60
N CYS A 315 62.15 -2.90 -59.23
CA CYS A 315 61.59 -2.07 -58.16
C CYS A 315 61.73 -2.77 -56.81
N LEU A 316 62.19 -2.02 -55.81
CA LEU A 316 62.27 -2.45 -54.42
C LEU A 316 61.41 -1.50 -53.57
N ASP A 317 60.42 -2.08 -52.93
CA ASP A 317 59.48 -1.38 -52.05
C ASP A 317 60.17 -0.89 -50.77
N GLN A 318 59.79 0.28 -50.28
CA GLN A 318 60.29 0.88 -49.03
C GLN A 318 59.15 1.54 -48.26
N PRO A 319 59.29 1.75 -46.94
CA PRO A 319 58.27 2.49 -46.19
C PRO A 319 58.11 3.91 -46.75
N ASN A 320 56.91 4.22 -47.28
CA ASN A 320 56.56 5.51 -47.90
C ASN A 320 57.39 5.87 -49.15
N GLY A 321 57.68 4.88 -50.01
CA GLY A 321 58.33 5.11 -51.30
C GLY A 321 58.98 3.85 -51.88
N TYR A 322 59.65 4.00 -53.03
CA TYR A 322 60.31 2.88 -53.69
C TYR A 322 61.71 3.26 -54.15
N ASN A 323 62.54 2.25 -54.39
CA ASN A 323 63.86 2.40 -54.96
C ASN A 323 64.00 1.54 -56.23
N CYS A 324 64.42 2.17 -57.33
CA CYS A 324 64.63 1.49 -58.59
C CYS A 324 66.10 1.08 -58.76
N HIS A 325 66.33 -0.22 -58.92
CA HIS A 325 67.62 -0.73 -59.37
C HIS A 325 67.69 -0.71 -60.90
N CYS A 326 68.45 0.26 -61.42
CA CYS A 326 68.53 0.50 -62.86
C CYS A 326 69.52 -0.44 -63.58
N PRO A 327 69.17 -0.89 -64.80
CA PRO A 327 70.09 -1.65 -65.64
C PRO A 327 71.26 -0.77 -66.12
N HIS A 328 72.37 -1.42 -66.49
CA HIS A 328 73.57 -0.72 -66.94
C HIS A 328 73.29 0.30 -68.04
N GLY A 329 73.75 1.55 -67.84
CA GLY A 329 73.55 2.67 -68.77
C GLY A 329 72.34 3.55 -68.44
N TRP A 330 71.51 3.17 -67.46
CA TRP A 330 70.37 3.98 -66.99
C TRP A 330 70.58 4.45 -65.55
N VAL A 331 70.18 5.69 -65.27
CA VAL A 331 70.18 6.34 -63.95
C VAL A 331 68.95 7.22 -63.81
N GLY A 332 68.77 7.85 -62.65
CA GLY A 332 67.55 8.59 -62.29
C GLY A 332 66.77 7.83 -61.22
N ALA A 333 65.77 8.49 -60.64
CA ALA A 333 64.96 7.88 -59.56
C ALA A 333 64.12 6.71 -60.08
N ASN A 334 63.75 6.75 -61.36
CA ASN A 334 62.86 5.80 -62.02
C ASN A 334 63.53 5.13 -63.23
N CYS A 335 64.86 5.20 -63.34
CA CYS A 335 65.63 4.70 -64.49
C CYS A 335 65.25 5.35 -65.83
N GLU A 336 64.93 6.64 -65.80
CA GLU A 336 64.48 7.43 -66.94
C GLU A 336 65.62 8.10 -67.73
N ILE A 337 66.82 8.20 -67.15
CA ILE A 337 67.96 8.92 -67.75
C ILE A 337 68.97 7.92 -68.30
N HIS A 338 69.31 8.04 -69.59
CA HIS A 338 70.36 7.25 -70.20
C HIS A 338 71.73 7.95 -70.08
N LEU A 339 72.72 7.32 -69.44
CA LEU A 339 74.07 7.84 -69.29
C LEU A 339 74.84 7.82 -70.61
N GLN A 340 74.89 8.98 -71.27
CA GLN A 340 75.85 9.23 -72.35
C GLN A 340 77.14 9.79 -71.75
N TRP A 341 78.06 8.91 -71.33
CA TRP A 341 79.40 9.33 -70.89
C TRP A 341 80.18 9.88 -72.09
N LYS A 342 80.25 11.21 -72.22
CA LYS A 342 81.27 11.88 -73.02
C LYS A 342 82.45 12.14 -72.09
N SER A 343 83.50 11.34 -72.23
CA SER A 343 84.75 11.52 -71.48
C SER A 343 85.32 12.91 -71.80
N GLY A 344 85.16 13.84 -70.85
CA GLY A 344 85.59 15.22 -70.96
C GLY A 344 86.49 15.56 -69.78
N HIS A 345 87.79 15.62 -70.06
CA HIS A 345 88.91 16.07 -69.26
C HIS A 345 88.58 16.89 -67.99
N MET A 346 88.85 16.28 -66.84
CA MET A 346 89.07 16.94 -65.56
C MET A 346 90.52 17.41 -65.46
N ALA A 347 90.76 18.72 -65.38
CA ALA A 347 91.96 19.30 -64.78
C ALA A 347 91.72 20.79 -64.50
N GLU A 348 92.06 21.19 -63.27
CA GLU A 348 92.36 22.56 -62.83
C GLU A 348 91.20 23.55 -62.70
N SER A 349 90.57 23.55 -61.52
CA SER A 349 90.41 24.80 -60.75
C SER A 349 90.00 24.49 -59.32
N LEU A 350 90.96 24.13 -58.46
CA LEU A 350 90.72 24.04 -57.01
C LEU A 350 91.91 24.51 -56.17
N THR A 351 92.43 25.71 -56.47
CA THR A 351 93.31 26.43 -55.52
C THR A 351 93.13 27.93 -55.65
N ASN A 352 91.97 28.45 -55.19
CA ASN A 352 91.83 29.86 -54.80
C ASN A 352 90.59 30.03 -53.92
N MET A 353 90.68 29.60 -52.66
CA MET A 353 89.73 30.02 -51.62
C MET A 353 90.32 31.25 -50.91
N PRO A 354 89.62 32.40 -50.88
CA PRO A 354 90.14 33.64 -50.31
C PRO A 354 90.15 33.56 -48.78
N ARG A 355 91.27 33.97 -48.16
CA ARG A 355 91.51 34.01 -46.70
C ARG A 355 90.40 34.70 -45.88
N HIS A 356 89.53 35.50 -46.50
CA HIS A 356 88.36 36.11 -45.85
C HIS A 356 87.30 35.12 -45.38
N SER A 357 87.11 33.98 -46.06
CA SER A 357 86.10 33.00 -45.65
C SER A 357 86.50 32.26 -44.36
N LEU A 358 87.80 32.05 -44.14
CA LEU A 358 88.34 31.45 -42.92
C LEU A 358 88.06 32.30 -41.67
N TYR A 359 88.20 33.62 -41.76
CA TYR A 359 87.89 34.51 -40.63
C TYR A 359 86.39 34.57 -40.31
N ILE A 360 85.52 34.43 -41.31
CA ILE A 360 84.06 34.37 -41.08
C ILE A 360 83.67 33.07 -40.39
N ILE A 361 84.26 31.93 -40.79
CA ILE A 361 84.01 30.64 -40.15
C ILE A 361 84.51 30.63 -38.70
N ILE A 362 85.72 31.16 -38.44
CA ILE A 362 86.26 31.29 -37.07
C ILE A 362 85.40 32.24 -36.23
N GLY A 363 84.94 33.35 -36.80
CA GLY A 363 84.04 34.29 -36.12
C GLY A 363 82.69 33.66 -35.74
N ALA A 364 82.09 32.89 -36.64
CA ALA A 364 80.82 32.19 -36.38
C ALA A 364 80.96 31.12 -35.29
N LEU A 365 82.07 30.37 -35.28
CA LEU A 365 82.35 29.36 -34.26
C LEU A 365 82.59 29.99 -32.88
N CYS A 366 83.26 31.14 -32.80
CA CYS A 366 83.44 31.87 -31.54
C CYS A 366 82.11 32.40 -30.97
N VAL A 367 81.21 32.92 -31.82
CA VAL A 367 79.89 33.40 -31.39
C VAL A 367 79.01 32.24 -30.91
N ALA A 368 79.01 31.11 -31.61
CA ALA A 368 78.28 29.91 -31.20
C ALA A 368 78.77 29.37 -29.84
N PHE A 369 80.08 29.40 -29.59
CA PHE A 369 80.65 28.98 -28.31
C PHE A 369 80.25 29.88 -27.14
N ILE A 370 80.24 31.21 -27.34
CA ILE A 370 79.79 32.18 -26.33
C ILE A 370 78.30 31.99 -26.03
N LEU A 371 77.45 31.76 -27.04
CA LEU A 371 76.01 31.53 -26.85
C LEU A 371 75.73 30.21 -26.10
N MET A 372 76.48 29.15 -26.38
CA MET A 372 76.35 27.87 -25.65
C MET A 372 76.76 28.02 -24.18
N LEU A 373 77.79 28.81 -23.86
CA LEU A 373 78.18 29.12 -22.48
C LEU A 373 77.10 29.93 -21.74
N ILE A 374 76.45 30.90 -22.41
CA ILE A 374 75.35 31.68 -21.82
C ILE A 374 74.13 30.78 -21.54
N ILE A 375 73.77 29.89 -22.46
CA ILE A 375 72.67 28.92 -22.26
C ILE A 375 72.98 27.96 -21.10
N LEU A 376 74.23 27.51 -20.98
CA LEU A 376 74.67 26.63 -19.90
C LEU A 376 74.64 27.34 -18.53
N ILE A 377 75.04 28.60 -18.45
CA ILE A 377 74.97 29.41 -17.22
C ILE A 377 73.50 29.68 -16.83
N VAL A 378 72.63 30.03 -17.78
CA VAL A 378 71.19 30.23 -17.53
C VAL A 378 70.51 28.91 -17.12
N GLY A 379 70.91 27.78 -17.71
CA GLY A 379 70.45 26.44 -17.35
C GLY A 379 70.81 26.06 -15.91
N ILE A 380 72.05 26.32 -15.48
CA ILE A 380 72.51 26.07 -14.11
C ILE A 380 71.76 26.97 -13.10
N CYS A 381 71.49 28.23 -13.44
CA CYS A 381 70.68 29.13 -12.61
C CYS A 381 69.19 28.76 -12.54
N ARG A 382 68.64 28.08 -13.57
CA ARG A 382 67.26 27.55 -13.56
C ARG A 382 67.15 26.29 -12.70
N ILE A 383 68.16 25.43 -12.70
CA ILE A 383 68.20 24.19 -11.92
C ILE A 383 68.33 24.48 -10.41
N SER A 384 69.13 25.47 -10.00
CA SER A 384 69.26 25.87 -8.59
C SER A 384 68.02 26.56 -7.99
N ARG A 385 67.05 27.00 -8.81
CA ARG A 385 65.72 27.45 -8.35
C ARG A 385 64.75 26.30 -8.06
N ILE A 386 64.94 25.12 -8.67
CA ILE A 386 64.00 24.01 -8.57
C ILE A 386 64.22 23.20 -7.27
N GLU A 387 65.45 23.15 -6.76
CA GLU A 387 65.74 22.48 -5.47
C GLU A 387 65.26 23.24 -4.23
N TYR A 388 64.95 24.53 -4.33
CA TYR A 388 64.51 25.33 -3.18
C TYR A 388 63.00 25.25 -2.86
N GLN A 389 62.18 24.59 -3.69
CA GLN A 389 60.75 24.39 -3.42
C GLN A 389 60.42 23.01 -2.80
N GLY A 390 61.42 22.18 -2.51
CA GLY A 390 61.24 20.80 -2.04
C GLY A 390 61.27 20.57 -0.52
N SER A 391 61.37 21.58 0.33
CA SER A 391 61.39 21.38 1.79
C SER A 391 60.36 22.23 2.53
N SER A 392 59.20 21.63 2.76
CA SER A 392 58.16 22.09 3.65
C SER A 392 58.58 21.96 5.12
N ARG A 393 58.75 23.06 5.86
CA ARG A 393 58.30 23.23 7.27
C ARG A 393 58.43 24.69 7.76
N PRO A 394 57.53 25.15 8.66
CA PRO A 394 57.36 26.57 8.98
C PRO A 394 58.11 26.99 10.26
N ALA A 395 58.62 28.22 10.31
CA ALA A 395 58.88 28.94 11.54
C ALA A 395 58.87 30.46 11.26
N TYR A 396 58.14 31.16 12.11
CA TYR A 396 57.88 32.60 12.15
C TYR A 396 59.05 33.34 12.83
N GLU A 397 59.14 34.65 12.53
CA GLU A 397 59.85 35.72 13.29
C GLU A 397 61.40 35.72 13.26
N GLU A 398 62.15 36.78 12.93
CA GLU A 398 61.95 38.24 13.11
C GLU A 398 62.82 39.11 12.16
N PHE A 399 62.24 40.27 11.82
CA PHE A 399 62.82 41.63 11.65
C PHE A 399 63.84 42.03 10.53
N TYR A 400 63.25 42.66 9.49
CA TYR A 400 63.54 44.01 8.93
C TYR A 400 64.96 44.63 9.00
N ASN A 401 65.50 45.01 7.82
CA ASN A 401 65.55 46.43 7.43
C ASN A 401 65.80 46.70 5.92
N CYS A 402 64.88 47.51 5.38
CA CYS A 402 64.82 48.43 4.22
C CYS A 402 65.94 48.46 3.14
N ARG A 403 65.64 48.29 1.84
CA ARG A 403 64.93 49.17 0.86
C ARG A 403 65.84 50.24 0.24
N SER A 404 66.03 50.20 -1.09
CA SER A 404 65.69 51.32 -2.00
C SER A 404 65.95 51.02 -3.49
N ILE A 405 64.92 51.28 -4.31
CA ILE A 405 64.93 51.82 -5.69
C ILE A 405 65.43 50.82 -6.75
N ASP A 406 64.57 50.34 -7.67
CA ASP A 406 63.98 51.22 -8.67
C ASP A 406 62.49 51.02 -8.95
N SER A 407 61.83 52.15 -9.06
CA SER A 407 60.44 52.40 -9.39
C SER A 407 60.53 53.33 -10.59
N GLU A 408 60.13 52.87 -11.77
CA GLU A 408 59.63 53.68 -12.89
C GLU A 408 59.69 52.84 -14.18
N PHE A 409 58.70 51.96 -14.46
CA PHE A 409 58.36 51.63 -15.86
C PHE A 409 57.06 50.82 -16.08
N SER A 410 55.98 50.97 -15.29
CA SER A 410 54.73 50.24 -15.62
C SER A 410 53.40 50.91 -15.29
N ASN A 411 53.38 52.23 -15.06
CA ASN A 411 52.12 52.98 -14.90
C ASN A 411 51.92 54.08 -15.96
N ALA A 412 52.28 53.78 -17.22
CA ALA A 412 51.87 54.58 -18.36
C ALA A 412 51.64 53.67 -19.57
N ILE A 413 50.44 53.09 -19.66
CA ILE A 413 49.64 52.79 -20.88
C ILE A 413 48.40 52.02 -20.38
N ALA A 414 47.56 52.74 -19.62
CA ALA A 414 46.21 52.31 -19.29
C ALA A 414 45.27 53.51 -19.46
N SER A 415 45.07 53.92 -20.72
CA SER A 415 43.85 54.60 -21.15
C SER A 415 43.72 54.50 -22.67
N ILE A 416 42.50 54.24 -23.13
CA ILE A 416 42.03 54.17 -24.52
C ILE A 416 42.26 52.82 -25.22
N ARG A 417 41.36 51.86 -25.03
CA ARG A 417 40.21 51.65 -25.94
C ARG A 417 39.35 50.48 -25.45
N HIS A 418 38.07 50.78 -25.25
CA HIS A 418 37.00 49.82 -25.00
C HIS A 418 36.78 48.86 -26.18
N ALA A 419 36.31 47.66 -25.82
CA ALA A 419 35.13 46.97 -26.38
C ALA A 419 35.41 45.56 -26.90
N ARG A 420 35.02 44.54 -26.13
CA ARG A 420 33.92 43.60 -26.46
C ARG A 420 33.85 42.44 -25.47
N PHE A 421 32.63 42.18 -24.97
CA PHE A 421 32.06 40.95 -24.39
C PHE A 421 32.94 40.15 -23.39
N GLY A 422 32.61 39.92 -22.12
CA GLY A 422 31.30 39.82 -21.49
C GLY A 422 31.28 38.50 -20.69
N LYS A 423 31.17 38.60 -19.36
CA LYS A 423 30.55 37.68 -18.37
C LYS A 423 31.43 37.40 -17.15
N LYS A 424 30.74 37.50 -16.01
CA LYS A 424 31.18 37.36 -14.62
C LYS A 424 31.46 35.90 -14.28
N SER A 425 32.46 35.66 -13.44
CA SER A 425 32.51 34.50 -12.56
C SER A 425 33.23 34.83 -11.24
N ARG A 426 32.50 34.64 -10.14
CA ARG A 426 32.93 34.37 -8.75
C ARG A 426 31.77 33.59 -8.09
N PRO A 427 31.97 32.82 -7.00
CA PRO A 427 33.17 32.70 -6.16
C PRO A 427 33.61 31.26 -5.81
N ALA A 428 34.74 31.21 -5.11
CA ALA A 428 35.26 30.10 -4.31
C ALA A 428 34.30 29.73 -3.14
N MET A 429 34.15 28.44 -2.83
CA MET A 429 34.80 27.70 -1.74
C MET A 429 34.18 27.89 -0.36
N TYR A 430 33.48 26.86 0.14
CA TYR A 430 33.33 26.54 1.55
C TYR A 430 33.35 25.02 1.75
N ASP A 431 34.19 24.59 2.70
CA ASP A 431 34.39 23.23 3.18
C ASP A 431 33.15 22.66 3.88
N VAL A 432 32.98 21.35 3.72
CA VAL A 432 31.97 20.52 4.39
C VAL A 432 32.49 20.08 5.75
N SER A 433 31.73 20.38 6.82
CA SER A 433 31.82 19.67 8.10
C SER A 433 30.61 18.73 8.25
N PRO A 434 30.77 17.53 8.84
CA PRO A 434 29.67 16.60 9.02
C PRO A 434 28.86 17.00 10.26
N ILE A 435 27.53 17.08 10.11
CA ILE A 435 26.62 17.34 11.22
C ILE A 435 26.24 16.00 11.86
N ALA A 436 26.65 15.84 13.12
CA ALA A 436 26.20 14.78 14.01
C ALA A 436 24.78 15.07 14.49
N TYR A 437 23.98 14.01 14.64
CA TYR A 437 22.68 14.02 15.30
C TYR A 437 22.83 14.30 16.79
N GLU A 438 22.16 15.33 17.31
CA GLU A 438 21.72 15.36 18.72
C GLU A 438 20.32 16.00 18.87
N ASP A 439 19.53 15.26 19.65
CA ASP A 439 18.42 15.57 20.56
C ASP A 439 17.49 16.79 20.40
N TYR A 440 16.21 16.47 20.64
CA TYR A 440 15.06 17.35 20.81
C TYR A 440 15.23 18.37 21.96
N SER A 441 14.62 19.56 21.78
CA SER A 441 14.00 20.30 22.89
C SER A 441 12.56 20.69 22.52
N PRO A 442 11.56 20.52 23.41
CA PRO A 442 10.15 20.73 23.14
C PRO A 442 9.70 22.11 23.63
N ASP A 443 9.28 22.98 22.73
CA ASP A 443 8.28 24.03 22.98
C ASP A 443 8.18 24.90 21.73
N ASP A 444 7.18 24.65 20.89
CA ASP A 444 6.40 25.74 20.29
C ASP A 444 5.15 25.19 19.58
N LYS A 445 4.00 25.74 19.98
CA LYS A 445 2.67 25.42 19.43
C LYS A 445 2.54 26.01 18.02
N PRO A 446 1.87 25.34 17.06
CA PRO A 446 1.64 25.93 15.76
C PRO A 446 0.50 26.95 15.81
N LEU A 447 0.78 28.18 15.36
CA LEU A 447 -0.23 29.15 14.94
C LEU A 447 -0.70 28.77 13.54
N VAL A 448 -1.97 28.38 13.44
CA VAL A 448 -2.69 28.12 12.19
C VAL A 448 -2.99 29.46 11.51
N THR A 449 -2.44 29.69 10.33
CA THR A 449 -2.90 30.73 9.39
C THR A 449 -3.42 30.08 8.11
N LEU A 450 -4.75 29.92 8.06
CA LEU A 450 -5.51 29.63 6.85
C LEU A 450 -5.36 30.80 5.86
N ILE A 451 -4.59 30.62 4.79
CA ILE A 451 -4.65 31.49 3.62
C ILE A 451 -5.66 30.88 2.64
N LYS A 452 -6.79 31.58 2.53
CA LYS A 452 -7.88 31.34 1.59
C LYS A 452 -7.44 31.85 0.22
N THR A 453 -7.08 30.98 -0.71
CA THR A 453 -6.93 31.37 -2.12
C THR A 453 -8.32 31.58 -2.72
N LYS A 454 -8.54 32.79 -3.21
CA LYS A 454 -9.72 33.23 -3.95
C LYS A 454 -9.26 33.45 -5.39
N ASP A 455 -9.97 32.79 -6.31
CA ASP A 455 -10.08 32.99 -7.75
C ASP A 455 -9.22 34.10 -8.39
N LEU A 456 -8.35 33.70 -9.33
CA LEU A 456 -8.21 34.25 -10.68
C LEU A 456 -7.29 33.41 -11.54
#